data_AF-A0A1Y6G182-F1
#
_entry.id   AF-A0A1Y6G182-F1
#
_cell.length_a   1.000
_cell.length_b   1.000
_cell.length_c   1.000
_cell.angle_alpha   90.00
_cell.angle_beta   90.00
_cell.angle_gamma   90.00
#
_symmetry.space_group_name_H-M   'P 1'
#
loop_
_entity.id
_entity.type
_entity.pdbx_description
1 polymer ?
#
loop_
_entity_poly.entity_id
_entity_poly.type
_entity_poly.pdbx_seq_one_letter_code
_entity_poly.pdbx_strand_id
1 'polypeptide(L)'
;MPYRNAWVYCLAMIAMTLLAFWPGYFSRLGTAKIAWHIHAVTATAWMLLLAAQSWSIDRGERARHRSLGLAIFILVPMFMVGALICPLLSGPKLMIFWTTKEI
;
A
#
# COMPACT_ATOMS: atom_id res chain seq x y z
N MET A 1 3.71 -12.54 20.82
CA MET A 1 4.51 -11.34 20.50
C MET A 1 4.29 -10.30 21.59
N PRO A 2 5.24 -9.39 21.87
CA PRO A 2 5.05 -8.32 22.87
C PRO A 2 3.86 -7.40 22.52
N TYR A 3 3.51 -7.27 21.23
CA TYR A 3 2.37 -6.47 20.77
C TYR A 3 1.20 -7.35 20.28
N ARG A 4 0.32 -7.75 21.20
CA ARG A 4 -0.81 -8.65 20.92
C ARG A 4 -1.82 -8.10 19.89
N ASN A 5 -1.99 -6.78 19.84
CA ASN A 5 -2.97 -6.13 18.98
C ASN A 5 -2.35 -5.34 17.82
N ALA A 6 -1.09 -5.63 17.44
CA ALA A 6 -0.40 -4.90 16.38
C ALA A 6 -1.18 -4.87 15.05
N TRP A 7 -1.90 -5.94 14.73
CA TRP A 7 -2.74 -6.03 13.53
C TRP A 7 -3.84 -4.97 13.46
N VAL A 8 -4.35 -4.49 14.61
CA VAL A 8 -5.37 -3.42 14.66
C VAL A 8 -4.78 -2.11 14.15
N TYR A 9 -3.54 -1.80 14.54
CA TYR A 9 -2.83 -0.63 14.05
C TYR A 9 -2.50 -0.75 12.55
N CYS A 10 -2.22 -1.96 12.05
CA CYS A 10 -2.09 -2.19 10.61
C CYS A 10 -3.41 -1.89 9.87
N LEU A 11 -4.56 -2.29 10.41
CA LEU A 11 -5.87 -1.97 9.81
C LEU A 11 -6.18 -0.47 9.87
N ALA A 12 -5.85 0.19 10.99
CA ALA A 12 -5.98 1.64 11.11
C ALA A 12 -5.11 2.36 10.06
N MET A 13 -3.88 1.89 9.85
CA MET A 13 -2.99 2.41 8.81
C MET A 13 -3.59 2.23 7.41
N ILE A 14 -4.20 1.07 7.10
CA ILE A 14 -4.90 0.86 5.82
C ILE A 14 -6.03 1.88 5.64
N ALA A 15 -6.86 2.10 6.67
CA ALA A 15 -7.92 3.10 6.61
C ALA A 15 -7.36 4.51 6.40
N MET A 16 -6.27 4.86 7.08
CA MET A 16 -5.58 6.14 6.88
C MET A 16 -5.01 6.29 5.46
N THR A 17 -4.49 5.22 4.86
CA THR A 17 -4.02 5.23 3.47
C THR A 17 -5.17 5.56 2.51
N LEU A 18 -6.38 5.03 2.73
CA LEU A 18 -7.53 5.39 1.89
C LEU A 18 -7.84 6.89 1.93
N LEU A 19 -7.82 7.48 3.13
CA LEU A 19 -8.05 8.91 3.33
C LEU A 19 -6.94 9.76 2.70
N ALA A 20 -5.68 9.41 2.98
CA ALA A 20 -4.51 10.17 2.51
C ALA A 20 -4.42 10.19 0.98
N PHE A 21 -4.79 9.10 0.31
CA PHE A 21 -4.73 8.98 -1.15
C PHE A 21 -6.05 9.32 -1.85
N TRP A 22 -7.06 9.82 -1.13
CA TRP A 22 -8.36 10.15 -1.71
C TRP A 22 -8.30 11.20 -2.84
N PRO A 23 -7.76 12.42 -2.62
CA PRO A 23 -7.72 13.45 -3.67
C PRO A 23 -6.77 13.11 -4.83
N GLY A 24 -5.72 12.33 -4.55
CA GLY A 24 -4.70 11.98 -5.54
C GLY A 24 -5.06 10.81 -6.44
N TYR A 25 -5.78 9.81 -5.90
CA TYR A 25 -6.05 8.55 -6.58
C TYR A 25 -7.53 8.14 -6.54
N PHE A 26 -8.13 7.97 -5.36
CA PHE A 26 -9.49 7.39 -5.27
C PHE A 26 -10.57 8.26 -5.91
N SER A 27 -10.46 9.58 -5.82
CA SER A 27 -11.36 10.52 -6.52
C SER A 27 -11.14 10.58 -8.04
N ARG A 28 -10.08 9.95 -8.56
CA ARG A 28 -9.66 10.00 -9.98
C ARG A 28 -9.51 8.63 -10.62
N LEU A 29 -10.13 7.59 -10.05
CA LEU A 29 -9.97 6.19 -10.49
C LEU A 29 -10.21 6.00 -11.99
N GLY A 30 -11.21 6.66 -12.58
CA GLY A 30 -11.51 6.51 -14.01
C GLY A 30 -10.48 7.15 -14.96
N THR A 31 -9.61 8.02 -14.45
CA THR A 31 -8.61 8.76 -15.25
C THR A 31 -7.17 8.42 -14.88
N ALA A 32 -6.96 7.62 -13.83
CA ALA A 32 -5.64 7.25 -13.39
C ALA A 32 -4.96 6.33 -14.42
N LYS A 33 -3.65 6.51 -14.64
CA LYS A 33 -2.89 5.61 -15.53
C LYS A 33 -2.81 4.22 -14.90
N ILE A 34 -2.74 3.18 -15.74
CA ILE A 34 -2.65 1.77 -15.29
C ILE A 34 -1.53 1.52 -14.27
N ALA A 35 -0.39 2.21 -14.38
CA ALA A 35 0.70 2.10 -13.42
C ALA A 35 0.28 2.47 -11.98
N TRP A 36 -0.59 3.48 -11.81
CA TRP A 36 -1.14 3.87 -10.52
C TRP A 36 -2.09 2.82 -9.96
N HIS A 37 -2.89 2.17 -10.81
CA HIS A 37 -3.74 1.05 -10.39
C HIS A 37 -2.91 -0.15 -9.93
N ILE A 38 -1.88 -0.52 -10.69
CA ILE A 38 -0.96 -1.61 -10.32
C ILE A 38 -0.29 -1.30 -8.98
N HIS A 39 0.25 -0.09 -8.81
CA HIS A 39 0.85 0.35 -7.56
C HIS A 39 -0.15 0.30 -6.40
N ALA A 40 -1.35 0.89 -6.55
CA ALA A 40 -2.34 0.94 -5.49
C ALA A 40 -2.84 -0.45 -5.07
N VAL A 41 -3.09 -1.36 -6.03
CA VAL A 41 -3.52 -2.73 -5.76
C VAL A 41 -2.42 -3.51 -5.04
N THR A 42 -1.19 -3.46 -5.54
CA THR A 42 -0.05 -4.19 -4.94
C THR A 42 0.33 -3.63 -3.57
N ALA A 43 0.27 -2.30 -3.36
CA ALA A 43 0.44 -1.67 -2.06
C ALA A 43 -0.64 -2.11 -1.06
N THR A 44 -1.90 -2.14 -1.49
CA THR A 44 -3.02 -2.57 -0.64
C THR A 44 -2.86 -4.04 -0.24
N ALA A 45 -2.56 -4.90 -1.21
CA ALA A 45 -2.29 -6.31 -0.95
C ALA A 45 -1.10 -6.49 0.02
N TRP A 46 -0.06 -5.68 -0.11
CA TRP A 46 1.09 -5.73 0.80
C TRP A 46 0.72 -5.33 2.23
N MET A 47 -0.03 -4.25 2.43
CA MET A 47 -0.50 -3.85 3.76
C MET A 47 -1.42 -4.92 4.39
N LEU A 48 -2.30 -5.53 3.60
CA LEU A 48 -3.14 -6.64 4.04
C LEU A 48 -2.30 -7.87 4.44
N LEU A 49 -1.24 -8.16 3.68
CA LEU A 49 -0.31 -9.23 4.00
C LEU A 49 0.39 -8.98 5.34
N LEU A 50 0.83 -7.75 5.61
CA LEU A 50 1.44 -7.37 6.89
C LEU A 50 0.45 -7.51 8.06
N ALA A 51 -0.80 -7.06 7.87
CA ALA A 51 -1.85 -7.24 8.88
C ALA A 51 -2.13 -8.72 9.15
N ALA A 52 -2.23 -9.54 8.11
CA ALA A 52 -2.44 -10.99 8.22
C ALA A 52 -1.24 -11.72 8.86
N GLN A 53 -0.01 -11.28 8.57
CA GLN A 53 1.19 -11.81 9.24
C GLN A 53 1.22 -11.47 10.73
N SER A 54 0.90 -10.22 11.09
CA SER A 54 0.81 -9.78 12.49
C SER A 54 -0.29 -10.53 13.25
N TRP A 55 -1.44 -10.72 12.63
CA TRP A 55 -2.55 -11.46 13.23
C TRP A 55 -2.24 -12.95 13.40
N SER A 56 -1.70 -13.62 12.38
CA SER A 56 -1.44 -15.07 12.41
C SER A 56 -0.41 -15.44 13.47
N ILE A 57 0.66 -14.67 13.60
CA ILE A 57 1.70 -14.93 14.60
C ILE A 57 1.24 -14.60 16.03
N ASP A 58 0.33 -13.62 16.19
CA ASP A 58 -0.33 -13.35 17.47
C ASP A 58 -1.18 -14.55 17.93
N ARG A 59 -1.91 -15.17 16.99
CA ARG A 59 -2.72 -16.38 17.24
C ARG A 59 -1.89 -17.66 17.39
N GLY A 60 -0.57 -17.59 17.29
CA GLY A 60 0.30 -18.76 17.33
C GLY A 60 0.26 -19.63 16.06
N GLU A 61 -0.40 -19.17 14.99
CA GLU A 61 -0.51 -19.85 13.69
C GLU A 61 0.80 -19.72 12.89
N ARG A 62 1.91 -20.27 13.42
CA ARG A 62 3.26 -20.13 12.84
C ARG A 62 3.36 -20.66 11.41
N ALA A 63 2.62 -21.72 11.08
CA ALA A 63 2.60 -22.27 9.72
C ALA A 63 2.01 -21.27 8.72
N ARG A 64 0.90 -20.61 9.09
CA ARG A 64 0.24 -19.59 8.28
C ARG A 64 1.10 -18.33 8.17
N HIS A 65 1.72 -17.91 9.26
CA HIS A 65 2.67 -16.79 9.24
C HIS A 65 3.80 -17.05 8.23
N ARG A 66 4.39 -18.26 8.24
CA ARG A 66 5.44 -18.64 7.29
C ARG A 66 4.95 -18.69 5.84
N SER A 67 3.79 -19.29 5.58
CA SER A 67 3.27 -19.38 4.20
C SER A 67 2.91 -18.00 3.63
N LEU A 68 2.29 -17.13 4.42
CA LEU A 68 2.08 -15.72 4.07
C LEU A 68 3.40 -14.98 3.92
N GLY A 69 4.40 -15.29 4.74
CA GLY A 69 5.78 -14.81 4.62
C GLY A 69 6.35 -14.99 3.21
N LEU A 70 6.10 -16.13 2.58
CA LEU A 70 6.60 -16.41 1.23
C LEU A 70 5.96 -15.53 0.14
N ALA A 71 4.73 -15.06 0.34
CA ALA A 71 4.05 -14.19 -0.62
C ALA A 71 4.79 -12.84 -0.80
N ILE A 72 5.61 -12.42 0.17
CA ILE A 72 6.38 -11.18 0.09
C ILE A 72 7.36 -11.16 -1.08
N PHE A 73 7.91 -12.31 -1.45
CA PHE A 73 8.90 -12.45 -2.53
C PHE A 73 8.31 -12.16 -3.91
N ILE A 74 6.99 -12.28 -4.06
CA ILE A 74 6.28 -11.92 -5.28
C ILE A 74 5.74 -10.50 -5.16
N LEU A 75 5.12 -10.20 -4.01
CA LEU A 75 4.32 -8.99 -3.86
C LEU A 75 5.16 -7.72 -3.78
N VAL A 76 6.32 -7.75 -3.11
CA VAL A 76 7.21 -6.58 -3.02
C VAL A 76 7.80 -6.20 -4.37
N PRO A 77 8.35 -7.12 -5.18
CA PRO A 77 8.78 -6.78 -6.53
C PRO A 77 7.67 -6.17 -7.39
N MET A 78 6.45 -6.73 -7.34
CA MET A 78 5.32 -6.16 -8.07
C MET A 78 4.96 -4.74 -7.60
N PHE A 79 5.00 -4.50 -6.30
CA PHE A 79 4.80 -3.18 -5.71
C PHE A 79 5.87 -2.17 -6.15
N MET A 80 7.14 -2.58 -6.15
CA MET A 80 8.26 -1.76 -6.61
C MET A 80 8.14 -1.39 -8.09
N VAL A 81 7.75 -2.33 -8.95
CA VAL A 81 7.52 -2.07 -10.38
C VAL A 81 6.46 -0.98 -10.58
N GLY A 82 5.32 -1.09 -9.89
CA GLY A 82 4.29 -0.05 -9.92
C GLY A 82 4.80 1.29 -9.40
N ALA A 83 5.56 1.29 -8.30
CA ALA A 83 6.11 2.48 -7.67
C ALA A 83 7.17 3.21 -8.51
N LEU A 84 8.00 2.47 -9.24
CA LEU A 84 9.10 3.02 -10.05
C LEU A 84 8.61 3.51 -11.42
N ILE A 85 7.68 2.79 -12.04
CA ILE A 85 7.15 3.14 -13.37
C ILE A 85 6.23 4.36 -13.28
N CYS A 86 5.47 4.48 -12.19
CA CYS A 86 4.48 5.53 -11.98
C CYS A 86 5.03 6.98 -12.11
N PRO A 87 6.14 7.37 -11.44
CA PRO A 87 6.78 8.68 -11.61
C PRO A 87 7.39 8.87 -13.00
N LEU A 88 8.01 7.84 -13.55
CA LEU A 88 8.67 7.90 -14.85
C LEU A 88 7.68 8.19 -15.99
N LEU A 89 6.48 7.60 -15.92
CA LEU A 89 5.42 7.81 -16.91
C LEU A 89 4.59 9.08 -16.68
N SER A 90 4.72 9.76 -15.54
CA SER A 90 3.92 10.96 -15.23
C SER A 90 4.52 12.28 -15.72
N GLY A 91 5.73 12.25 -16.30
CA GLY A 91 6.42 13.45 -16.81
C GLY A 91 6.90 14.35 -15.66
N PRO A 92 7.73 15.39 -15.93
CA PRO A 92 8.43 16.18 -14.90
C PRO A 92 7.54 17.07 -14.01
N LYS A 93 6.22 16.85 -13.93
CA LYS A 93 5.29 17.71 -13.17
C LYS A 93 5.16 17.38 -11.68
N LEU A 94 5.82 16.33 -11.17
CA LEU A 94 5.80 15.98 -9.74
C LEU A 94 6.84 16.77 -8.91
N MET A 95 6.80 18.09 -8.97
CA MET A 95 7.39 18.95 -7.94
C MET A 95 6.59 20.26 -7.73
N ILE A 96 5.32 20.29 -8.16
CA ILE A 96 4.43 21.44 -7.96
C ILE A 96 3.05 20.90 -7.55
N PHE A 97 2.93 20.40 -6.33
CA PHE A 97 1.61 20.15 -5.72
C PHE A 97 1.51 20.65 -4.27
N TRP A 98 2.53 21.39 -3.80
CA TRP A 98 2.57 22.04 -2.48
C TRP A 98 2.70 23.58 -2.54
N THR A 99 2.56 24.17 -3.73
CA THR A 99 2.47 25.64 -3.91
C THR A 99 1.30 25.93 -4.85
N THR A 100 0.49 26.93 -4.49
CA THR A 100 -0.74 27.44 -5.13
C THR A 100 -2.09 26.87 -4.70
N LYS A 101 -2.41 27.05 -3.41
CA LYS A 101 -3.64 27.79 -3.10
C LYS A 101 -3.29 29.28 -3.17
N GLU A 102 -3.36 29.86 -4.36
CA GLU A 102 -3.32 31.32 -4.51
C GLU A 102 -4.77 31.83 -4.41
N ILE A 103 -4.94 32.79 -3.51
CA ILE A 103 -6.06 33.73 -3.40
C ILE A 103 -6.02 34.66 -4.61
#